data_AF-A0A1F7XVP9-F1
#
_entry.id   AF-A0A1F7XVP9-F1
#
_cell.length_a   1.000
_cell.length_b   1.000
_cell.length_c   1.000
_cell.angle_alpha   90.00
_cell.angle_beta   90.00
_cell.angle_gamma   90.00
#
_symmetry.space_group_name_H-M   'P 1'
#
loop_
_entity.id
_entity.type
_entity.pdbx_description
1 polymer ?
#
loop_
_entity_poly.entity_id
_entity_poly.type
_entity_poly.pdbx_seq_one_letter_code
_entity_poly.pdbx_strand_id
1 'polypeptide(L)'
;MKKETSIIIFYVFYFIWLFAITYLSPNPKFINYFSLIVVFFYFIFLKEEWDIVWFMLGSLVAVIGAFQLSIFKFSFNWDYLAKIPLWYPLVWGTTVLALRKFFVIISK
;
A
#
# COMPACT_ATOMS: atom_id res chain seq x y z
N MET A 1 1.58 -21.92 10.77
CA MET A 1 2.94 -21.48 10.39
C MET A 1 3.50 -20.59 11.49
N LYS A 2 4.82 -20.61 11.72
CA LYS A 2 5.44 -19.63 12.63
C LYS A 2 5.22 -18.22 12.06
N LYS A 3 5.00 -17.24 12.95
CA LYS A 3 4.70 -15.84 12.58
C LYS A 3 5.76 -15.26 11.62
N GLU A 4 7.03 -15.56 11.90
CA GLU A 4 8.19 -15.15 11.09
C GLU A 4 8.09 -15.63 9.64
N THR A 5 7.70 -16.89 9.41
CA THR A 5 7.56 -17.45 8.06
C THR A 5 6.53 -16.67 7.23
N SER A 6 5.40 -16.29 7.86
CA SER A 6 4.34 -15.54 7.18
C SER A 6 4.77 -14.12 6.83
N ILE A 7 5.60 -13.51 7.67
CA ILE A 7 6.18 -12.18 7.43
C ILE A 7 7.20 -12.22 6.29
N ILE A 8 8.08 -13.23 6.26
CA ILE A 8 9.06 -13.39 5.16
C ILE A 8 8.34 -13.58 3.83
N ILE A 9 7.32 -14.45 3.80
CA ILE A 9 6.50 -14.68 2.60
C ILE A 9 5.87 -13.36 2.14
N PHE A 10 5.31 -12.57 3.06
CA PHE A 10 4.77 -11.26 2.72
C PHE A 10 5.83 -10.35 2.09
N TYR A 11 7.04 -10.25 2.63
CA TYR A 11 8.10 -9.43 2.04
C TYR A 11 8.48 -9.88 0.65
N VAL A 12 8.64 -11.19 0.43
CA VAL A 12 8.94 -11.74 -0.90
C VAL A 12 7.86 -11.35 -1.90
N PHE A 13 6.58 -11.55 -1.55
CA PHE A 13 5.46 -11.15 -2.40
C PHE A 13 5.40 -9.64 -2.62
N TYR A 14 5.66 -8.84 -1.57
CA TYR A 14 5.68 -7.39 -1.64
C TYR A 14 6.77 -6.86 -2.59
N PHE A 15 8.01 -7.37 -2.51
CA PHE A 15 9.08 -6.94 -3.40
C PHE A 15 8.89 -7.42 -4.84
N ILE A 16 8.42 -8.67 -5.05
CA ILE A 16 8.06 -9.17 -6.39
C ILE A 16 6.98 -8.27 -7.01
N TRP A 17 5.98 -7.91 -6.21
CA TRP A 17 4.91 -7.01 -6.64
C TRP A 17 5.42 -5.61 -6.97
N LEU A 18 6.23 -5.00 -6.11
CA LEU A 18 6.85 -3.68 -6.36
C LEU A 18 7.63 -3.66 -7.67
N PHE A 19 8.39 -4.73 -7.92
CA PHE A 19 9.12 -4.91 -9.17
C PHE A 19 8.16 -5.04 -10.37
N ALA A 20 7.08 -5.83 -10.23
CA ALA A 20 6.08 -6.01 -11.28
C ALA A 20 5.35 -4.70 -11.64
N ILE A 21 5.02 -3.86 -10.65
CA ILE A 21 4.37 -2.57 -10.94
C ILE A 21 5.34 -1.60 -11.61
N THR A 22 6.61 -1.59 -11.16
CA THR A 22 7.61 -0.63 -11.63
C THR A 22 8.07 -0.92 -13.06
N TYR A 23 8.19 -2.20 -13.44
CA TYR A 23 8.82 -2.60 -14.70
C TYR A 23 7.88 -3.29 -15.71
N LEU A 24 6.77 -3.90 -15.28
CA LEU A 24 6.00 -4.83 -16.11
C LEU A 24 4.67 -4.30 -16.64
N SER A 25 4.19 -3.11 -16.26
CA SER A 25 2.90 -2.65 -16.79
C SER A 25 2.70 -1.14 -16.97
N PRO A 26 2.52 -0.66 -18.21
CA PRO A 26 1.93 0.66 -18.47
C PRO A 26 0.41 0.67 -18.32
N ASN A 27 -0.25 -0.47 -18.03
CA ASN A 27 -1.70 -0.54 -17.94
C ASN A 27 -2.20 -0.40 -16.49
N PRO A 28 -2.81 0.75 -16.12
CA PRO A 28 -3.26 1.01 -14.76
C PRO A 28 -4.34 0.04 -14.26
N LYS A 29 -5.09 -0.61 -15.15
CA LYS A 29 -6.10 -1.62 -14.76
C LYS A 29 -5.44 -2.88 -14.18
N PHE A 30 -4.35 -3.33 -14.78
CA PHE A 30 -3.63 -4.52 -14.31
C PHE A 30 -3.02 -4.27 -12.92
N ILE A 31 -2.45 -3.08 -12.73
CA ILE A 31 -1.88 -2.65 -11.45
C ILE A 31 -2.95 -2.62 -10.35
N ASN A 32 -4.15 -2.13 -10.65
CA ASN A 32 -5.28 -2.12 -9.70
C ASN A 32 -5.65 -3.54 -9.23
N TYR A 33 -5.88 -4.46 -10.17
CA TYR A 33 -6.25 -5.84 -9.83
C TYR A 33 -5.16 -6.55 -9.03
N PHE A 34 -3.91 -6.39 -9.45
CA PHE A 34 -2.80 -7.06 -8.79
C PHE A 34 -2.55 -6.48 -7.38
N SER A 35 -2.66 -5.16 -7.21
CA SER A 35 -2.54 -4.52 -5.89
C SER A 35 -3.65 -4.95 -4.94
N LEU A 36 -4.89 -5.11 -5.43
CA LEU A 36 -5.99 -5.68 -4.63
C LEU A 36 -5.65 -7.09 -4.15
N ILE A 37 -5.16 -7.97 -5.03
CA ILE A 37 -4.79 -9.34 -4.67
C ILE A 37 -3.74 -9.35 -3.56
N VAL A 38 -2.71 -8.51 -3.64
CA VAL A 38 -1.66 -8.40 -2.62
C VAL A 38 -2.22 -7.93 -1.28
N VAL A 39 -3.09 -6.92 -1.28
CA VAL A 39 -3.75 -6.42 -0.06
C VAL A 39 -4.65 -7.50 0.56
N PHE A 40 -5.45 -8.19 -0.24
CA PHE A 40 -6.29 -9.28 0.26
C PHE A 40 -5.44 -10.42 0.84
N PHE A 41 -4.40 -10.84 0.12
CA PHE A 41 -3.49 -11.88 0.57
C PHE A 41 -2.86 -11.49 1.92
N TYR A 42 -2.42 -10.25 2.06
CA TYR A 42 -1.88 -9.74 3.32
C TYR A 42 -2.87 -9.93 4.48
N PHE A 43 -4.09 -9.40 4.36
CA PHE A 43 -5.06 -9.40 5.45
C PHE A 43 -5.61 -10.79 5.77
N ILE A 44 -5.77 -11.65 4.76
CA ILE A 44 -6.23 -13.04 4.96
C ILE A 44 -5.18 -13.87 5.71
N PHE A 45 -3.89 -13.73 5.36
CA PHE A 45 -2.84 -14.60 5.89
C PHE A 45 -2.21 -14.10 7.19
N LEU A 46 -2.04 -12.79 7.38
CA LEU A 46 -1.40 -12.25 8.59
C LEU A 46 -2.35 -12.07 9.77
N LYS A 47 -3.66 -11.96 9.55
CA LYS A 47 -4.71 -11.86 10.58
C LYS A 47 -4.38 -10.89 11.73
N GLU A 48 -3.71 -9.78 11.44
CA GLU A 48 -3.40 -8.74 12.44
C GLU A 48 -4.44 -7.63 12.35
N GLU A 49 -5.36 -7.60 13.33
CA GLU A 49 -6.51 -6.67 13.34
C GLU A 49 -6.09 -5.19 13.32
N TRP A 50 -5.01 -4.86 14.02
CA TRP A 50 -4.49 -3.49 14.08
C TRP A 50 -3.80 -3.03 12.79
N ASP A 51 -3.43 -3.95 11.91
CA ASP A 51 -2.78 -3.60 10.66
C ASP A 51 -3.74 -2.83 9.74
N ILE A 52 -5.05 -3.05 9.86
CA ILE A 52 -6.01 -2.34 9.03
C ILE A 52 -5.97 -0.83 9.28
N VAL A 53 -5.69 -0.41 10.52
CA VAL A 53 -5.55 1.00 10.87
C VAL A 53 -4.31 1.60 10.22
N TRP A 54 -3.18 0.91 10.30
CA TRP A 54 -1.92 1.36 9.68
C TRP A 54 -2.00 1.41 8.16
N PHE A 55 -2.69 0.43 7.56
CA PHE A 55 -2.99 0.42 6.15
C PHE A 55 -3.83 1.63 5.73
N MET A 56 -4.93 1.89 6.45
CA MET A 56 -5.79 3.04 6.18
C MET A 56 -5.04 4.37 6.33
N LEU A 57 -4.16 4.50 7.33
CA LEU A 57 -3.31 5.68 7.49
C LEU A 57 -2.37 5.86 6.30
N GLY A 58 -1.71 4.79 5.83
CA GLY A 58 -0.86 4.86 4.64
C GLY A 58 -1.62 5.21 3.37
N SER A 59 -2.80 4.61 3.18
CA SER A 59 -3.69 4.93 2.07
C SER A 59 -4.18 6.38 2.11
N LEU A 60 -4.51 6.91 3.29
CA LEU A 60 -4.90 8.31 3.46
C LEU A 60 -3.75 9.27 3.15
N VAL A 61 -2.52 8.95 3.57
CA VAL A 61 -1.34 9.75 3.23
C VAL A 61 -1.15 9.83 1.73
N ALA A 62 -1.36 8.73 1.00
CA ALA A 62 -1.31 8.75 -0.46
C ALA A 62 -2.37 9.66 -1.07
N VAL A 63 -3.61 9.55 -0.58
CA VAL A 63 -4.71 10.40 -1.03
C VAL A 63 -4.39 11.87 -0.76
N ILE A 64 -3.85 12.21 0.42
CA ILE A 64 -3.42 13.56 0.81
C ILE A 64 -2.20 14.05 0.00
N GLY A 65 -1.26 13.16 -0.31
CA GLY A 65 -0.06 13.48 -1.09
C GLY A 65 -0.34 13.66 -2.59
N ALA A 66 -1.43 13.08 -3.09
CA ALA A 66 -1.91 13.30 -4.45
C ALA A 66 -2.59 14.68 -4.63
N PHE A 67 -2.82 15.44 -3.56
CA PHE A 67 -3.25 16.82 -3.68
C PHE A 67 -2.10 17.70 -4.15
N GLN A 68 -2.43 18.59 -5.08
CA GLN A 68 -1.47 19.53 -5.64
C GLN A 68 -1.05 20.52 -4.54
N LEU A 69 0.16 20.34 -3.98
CA LEU A 69 0.86 21.33 -3.18
C LEU A 69 1.30 22.49 -4.10
N SER A 70 0.35 23.29 -4.55
CA SER A 70 0.65 24.66 -4.95
C SER A 70 0.97 25.43 -3.69
N ILE A 71 2.17 26.02 -3.63
CA ILE A 71 2.86 26.56 -2.43
C ILE A 71 1.97 27.48 -1.55
N PHE A 72 0.81 27.94 -2.04
CA PHE A 72 -0.10 28.84 -1.30
C PHE A 72 -1.60 28.51 -1.36
N LYS A 73 -2.06 27.39 -1.95
CA LYS A 73 -3.49 27.06 -1.99
C LYS A 73 -3.79 25.59 -1.77
N PHE A 74 -4.36 25.29 -0.60
CA PHE A 74 -5.02 24.02 -0.32
C PHE A 74 -6.43 24.07 -0.93
N SER A 75 -6.54 23.78 -2.23
CA SER A 75 -7.85 23.68 -2.90
C SER A 75 -8.31 22.23 -2.95
N PHE A 76 -9.43 21.94 -2.28
CA PHE A 76 -10.04 20.62 -2.31
C PHE A 76 -10.81 20.43 -3.62
N ASN A 77 -10.24 19.67 -4.56
CA ASN A 77 -10.91 19.35 -5.82
C ASN A 77 -11.41 17.90 -5.79
N TRP A 78 -12.71 17.74 -5.53
CA TRP A 78 -13.37 16.43 -5.47
C TRP A 78 -13.29 15.65 -6.79
N ASP A 79 -13.20 16.34 -7.93
CA ASP A 79 -13.04 15.69 -9.24
C ASP A 79 -11.65 15.04 -9.41
N TYR A 80 -10.67 15.50 -8.64
CA TYR A 80 -9.32 14.96 -8.66
C TYR A 80 -9.23 13.67 -7.83
N LEU A 81 -9.94 13.62 -6.70
CA LEU A 81 -10.07 12.41 -5.87
C LEU A 81 -10.64 11.24 -6.66
N ALA A 82 -11.65 11.49 -7.50
CA ALA A 82 -12.26 10.48 -8.36
C ALA A 82 -11.31 9.96 -9.48
N LYS A 83 -10.25 10.70 -9.78
CA LYS A 83 -9.25 10.36 -10.82
C LYS A 83 -8.01 9.67 -10.25
N ILE A 84 -7.85 9.60 -8.93
CA ILE A 84 -6.73 8.89 -8.31
C ILE A 84 -6.88 7.40 -8.63
N PRO A 85 -5.87 6.78 -9.25
CA PRO A 85 -5.96 5.37 -9.56
C PRO A 85 -5.90 4.55 -8.27
N LEU A 86 -6.81 3.57 -8.14
CA LEU A 86 -6.98 2.74 -6.94
C LEU A 86 -5.67 2.10 -6.44
N TRP A 87 -4.76 1.74 -7.32
CA TRP A 87 -3.48 1.15 -6.94
C TRP A 87 -2.64 2.08 -6.06
N TYR A 88 -2.74 3.40 -6.22
CA TYR A 88 -1.89 4.36 -5.51
C TYR A 88 -2.09 4.32 -3.99
N PRO A 89 -3.32 4.48 -3.45
CA PRO A 89 -3.55 4.32 -2.00
C PRO A 89 -3.34 2.89 -1.52
N LEU A 90 -3.61 1.87 -2.34
CA LEU A 90 -3.34 0.47 -1.97
C LEU A 90 -1.84 0.22 -1.80
N VAL A 91 -1.01 0.80 -2.68
CA VAL A 91 0.44 0.65 -2.62
C VAL A 91 1.00 1.28 -1.37
N TRP A 92 0.64 2.52 -1.10
CA TRP A 92 1.12 3.23 0.08
C TRP A 92 0.64 2.60 1.38
N GLY A 93 -0.60 2.09 1.40
CA GLY A 93 -1.10 1.31 2.53
C GLY A 93 -0.23 0.08 2.81
N THR A 94 0.10 -0.72 1.79
CA THR A 94 0.97 -1.90 1.96
C THR A 94 2.41 -1.53 2.30
N THR A 95 2.93 -0.42 1.78
CA THR A 95 4.26 0.09 2.14
C THR A 95 4.35 0.45 3.62
N VAL A 96 3.37 1.17 4.17
CA VAL A 96 3.36 1.54 5.60
C VAL A 96 3.31 0.29 6.49
N LEU A 97 2.55 -0.72 6.09
CA LEU A 97 2.53 -2.02 6.78
C LEU A 97 3.89 -2.71 6.76
N ALA A 98 4.53 -2.76 5.59
CA ALA A 98 5.86 -3.33 5.43
C ALA A 98 6.90 -2.60 6.28
N LEU A 99 6.85 -1.26 6.33
CA LEU A 99 7.75 -0.46 7.17
C LEU A 99 7.50 -0.70 8.66
N ARG A 100 6.25 -0.74 9.10
CA ARG A 100 5.91 -1.01 10.51
C ARG A 100 6.42 -2.38 10.94
N LYS A 101 6.18 -3.43 10.14
CA LYS A 101 6.67 -4.78 10.48
C LYS A 101 8.19 -4.83 10.51
N PHE A 102 8.85 -4.13 9.59
CA PHE A 102 10.31 -4.06 9.56
C PHE A 102 10.85 -3.42 10.83
N PHE A 103 10.25 -2.29 11.23
CA PHE A 103 10.58 -1.60 12.47
C PHE A 103 10.40 -2.51 13.69
N VAL A 104 9.26 -3.23 13.78
CA VAL A 104 8.97 -4.16 14.88
C VAL A 104 9.97 -5.32 14.94
N ILE A 105 10.48 -5.78 13.79
CA ILE A 105 11.50 -6.85 13.73
C ILE A 105 12.84 -6.34 14.24
N ILE A 106 13.25 -5.12 13.89
CA ILE A 106 14.53 -4.54 14.31
C ILE A 106 14.51 -4.09 15.77
N SER A 107 13.36 -3.62 16.26
CA SER A 107 13.21 -3.14 17.64
C SER A 107 13.05 -4.25 18.68
N LYS A 108 13.07 -5.52 18.26
CA LYS A 108 13.00 -6.69 19.12
C LYS A 108 14.36 -7.35 19.23
#